data_AF-A0A0G0XJ90-F1
#
_entry.id   AF-A0A0G0XJ90-F1
#
_cell.length_a   1.000
_cell.length_b   1.000
_cell.length_c   1.000
_cell.angle_alpha   90.00
_cell.angle_beta   90.00
_cell.angle_gamma   90.00
#
_symmetry.space_group_name_H-M   'P 1'
#
loop_
_entity.id
_entity.type
_entity.pdbx_description
1 polymer ?
#
loop_
_entity_poly.entity_id
_entity_poly.type
_entity_poly.pdbx_seq_one_letter_code
_entity_poly.pdbx_strand_id
1 'polypeptide(L)'
;MDLNGKELGKHDGVYYYTIGQRHGLNLGLGGGPYFVVAKDIKKNIIYAGTEKDLISAKTKVKNINWIVVEPKFPAELLVRTRYRAPLKKAVLYKNGKLIFKQPERAITSGQSAVFYHGKEMLGGGIIE
;
A
#
# COMPACT_ATOMS: atom_id res chain seq x y z
N MET A 1 -8.43 -10.80 -12.81
CA MET A 1 -7.66 -12.07 -12.87
C MET A 1 -7.24 -12.48 -11.48
N ASP A 2 -6.90 -13.76 -11.25
CA ASP A 2 -6.16 -14.17 -10.06
C ASP A 2 -4.66 -13.87 -10.23
N LEU A 3 -3.87 -14.16 -9.19
CA LEU A 3 -2.43 -13.97 -9.18
C LEU A 3 -1.67 -14.89 -10.15
N ASN A 4 -2.31 -15.95 -10.66
CA ASN A 4 -1.74 -16.86 -11.67
C ASN A 4 -2.12 -16.44 -13.10
N GLY A 5 -2.86 -15.35 -13.28
CA GLY A 5 -3.31 -14.86 -14.58
C GLY A 5 -4.62 -15.48 -15.08
N LYS A 6 -5.30 -16.30 -14.27
CA LYS A 6 -6.62 -16.84 -14.63
C LYS A 6 -7.66 -15.73 -14.63
N GLU A 7 -8.48 -15.66 -15.68
CA GLU A 7 -9.61 -14.74 -15.71
C GLU A 7 -10.67 -15.13 -14.66
N LEU A 8 -11.14 -14.14 -13.90
CA LEU A 8 -12.14 -14.34 -12.83
C LEU A 8 -13.47 -13.65 -13.14
N GLY A 9 -13.50 -12.75 -14.12
CA GLY A 9 -14.64 -11.91 -14.43
C GLY A 9 -14.23 -10.55 -14.99
N LYS A 10 -15.23 -9.70 -15.24
CA LYS A 10 -15.09 -8.34 -15.79
C LYS A 10 -15.34 -7.29 -14.71
N HIS A 11 -14.90 -6.07 -14.97
CA HIS A 11 -15.08 -4.90 -14.09
C HIS A 11 -15.40 -3.65 -14.90
N ASP A 12 -15.99 -2.64 -14.25
CA ASP A 12 -16.41 -1.40 -14.91
C ASP A 12 -15.25 -0.44 -15.24
N GLY A 13 -14.04 -0.75 -14.79
CA GLY A 13 -12.81 -0.03 -15.14
C GLY A 13 -11.82 0.01 -13.97
N VAL A 14 -10.52 -0.13 -14.27
CA VAL A 14 -9.46 -0.25 -13.24
C VAL A 14 -9.39 0.92 -12.24
N TYR A 15 -9.90 2.10 -12.62
CA TYR A 15 -9.91 3.29 -11.77
C TYR A 15 -10.99 3.27 -10.67
N TYR A 16 -12.06 2.50 -10.85
CA TYR A 16 -13.15 2.39 -9.86
C TYR A 16 -12.81 1.51 -8.66
N TYR A 17 -11.61 0.91 -8.66
CA TYR A 17 -11.20 -0.07 -7.66
C TYR A 17 -9.96 0.36 -6.89
N THR A 18 -9.95 0.10 -5.59
CA THR A 18 -8.83 0.43 -4.69
C THR A 18 -8.16 -0.83 -4.15
N ILE A 19 -6.84 -0.83 -4.00
CA ILE A 19 -6.12 -1.96 -3.38
C ILE A 19 -6.63 -2.18 -1.94
N GLY A 20 -7.00 -3.42 -1.64
CA GLY A 20 -7.65 -3.84 -0.40
C GLY A 20 -9.17 -3.79 -0.42
N GLN A 21 -9.80 -3.35 -1.51
CA GLN A 21 -11.25 -3.37 -1.67
C GLN A 21 -11.77 -4.80 -1.75
N ARG A 22 -12.84 -5.08 -1.00
CA ARG A 22 -13.58 -6.36 -1.00
C ARG A 22 -14.87 -6.29 -1.80
N HIS A 23 -15.69 -5.27 -1.55
CA HIS A 23 -17.02 -5.11 -2.14
C HIS A 23 -16.94 -4.68 -3.61
N GLY A 24 -17.94 -5.05 -4.42
CA GLY A 24 -18.02 -4.68 -5.84
C GLY A 24 -17.17 -5.53 -6.79
N LEU A 25 -16.52 -6.59 -6.28
CA LEU A 25 -15.82 -7.58 -7.12
C LEU A 25 -16.77 -8.65 -7.68
N ASN A 26 -17.86 -8.98 -6.97
CA ASN A 26 -18.94 -9.89 -7.39
C ASN A 26 -18.47 -11.15 -8.14
N LEU A 27 -17.34 -11.73 -7.75
CA LEU A 27 -16.72 -12.81 -8.53
C LEU A 27 -17.51 -14.12 -8.48
N GLY A 28 -18.40 -14.31 -7.50
CA GLY A 28 -19.21 -15.54 -7.37
C GLY A 28 -18.39 -16.83 -7.18
N LEU A 29 -17.08 -16.69 -7.00
CA LEU A 29 -16.15 -17.80 -6.83
C LEU A 29 -16.25 -18.29 -5.37
N GLY A 30 -16.57 -19.57 -5.18
CA GLY A 30 -16.38 -20.21 -3.87
C GLY A 30 -14.91 -20.15 -3.45
N GLY A 31 -14.62 -20.17 -2.14
CA GLY A 31 -13.23 -20.17 -1.63
C GLY A 31 -12.81 -18.98 -0.75
N GLY A 32 -13.73 -18.08 -0.40
CA GLY A 32 -13.51 -17.04 0.62
C GLY A 32 -13.57 -15.61 0.10
N PRO A 33 -13.33 -14.60 0.96
CA PRO A 33 -13.38 -13.21 0.55
C PRO A 33 -12.20 -12.86 -0.34
N TYR A 34 -12.50 -12.42 -1.56
CA TYR A 34 -11.50 -11.86 -2.48
C TYR A 34 -11.34 -10.36 -2.26
N PHE A 35 -10.11 -9.88 -2.47
CA PHE A 35 -9.75 -8.48 -2.40
C PHE A 35 -8.95 -8.07 -3.63
N VAL A 36 -9.04 -6.79 -4.01
CA VAL A 36 -8.15 -6.20 -5.01
C VAL A 36 -6.73 -6.15 -4.44
N VAL A 37 -5.81 -6.96 -4.95
CA VAL A 37 -4.43 -7.07 -4.42
C VAL A 37 -3.43 -6.28 -5.26
N ALA A 38 -3.69 -6.14 -6.57
CA ALA A 38 -2.89 -5.32 -7.46
C ALA A 38 -3.73 -4.82 -8.63
N LYS A 39 -3.21 -3.82 -9.34
CA LYS A 39 -3.82 -3.25 -10.55
C LYS A 39 -2.75 -3.00 -11.60
N ASP A 40 -3.04 -3.36 -12.85
CA ASP A 40 -2.28 -2.91 -14.01
C ASP A 40 -3.16 -1.94 -14.80
N ILE A 41 -2.86 -0.64 -14.65
CA ILE A 41 -3.63 0.42 -15.28
C ILE A 41 -3.45 0.38 -16.81
N LYS A 42 -2.23 0.07 -17.28
CA LYS A 42 -1.93 0.07 -18.72
C LYS A 42 -2.66 -1.05 -19.44
N LYS A 43 -2.76 -2.21 -18.79
CA LYS A 43 -3.48 -3.37 -19.34
C LYS A 43 -4.96 -3.40 -18.96
N ASN A 44 -5.42 -2.44 -18.14
CA ASN A 44 -6.77 -2.42 -17.57
C ASN A 44 -7.13 -3.74 -16.85
N ILE A 45 -6.23 -4.23 -15.99
CA ILE A 45 -6.38 -5.48 -15.23
C ILE A 45 -6.47 -5.19 -13.74
N ILE A 46 -7.41 -5.86 -13.08
CA ILE A 46 -7.48 -5.98 -11.62
C ILE A 46 -7.08 -7.40 -11.22
N TYR A 47 -6.13 -7.50 -10.29
CA TYR A 47 -5.77 -8.76 -9.66
C TYR A 47 -6.55 -8.92 -8.37
N ALA A 48 -7.25 -10.03 -8.23
CA ALA A 48 -7.95 -10.40 -7.02
C ALA A 48 -7.24 -11.56 -6.32
N GLY A 49 -7.12 -11.47 -5.00
CA GLY A 49 -6.47 -12.47 -4.16
C GLY A 49 -7.06 -12.50 -2.76
N THR A 50 -6.39 -13.19 -1.87
CA THR A 50 -6.79 -13.32 -0.47
C THR A 50 -6.27 -12.18 0.38
N GLU A 51 -6.68 -12.14 1.65
CA GLU A 51 -6.16 -11.15 2.60
C GLU A 51 -4.64 -11.25 2.80
N LYS A 52 -4.06 -12.45 2.69
CA LYS A 52 -2.60 -12.67 2.84
C LYS A 52 -1.80 -11.94 1.76
N ASP A 53 -2.37 -11.84 0.56
CA ASP A 53 -1.74 -11.20 -0.59
C ASP A 53 -1.70 -9.66 -0.48
N LEU A 54 -2.43 -9.08 0.48
CA LEU A 54 -2.39 -7.64 0.79
C LEU A 54 -1.32 -7.27 1.80
N ILE A 55 -0.70 -8.24 2.47
CA ILE A 55 0.21 -7.99 3.57
C ILE A 55 1.62 -7.79 3.01
N SER A 56 2.24 -6.65 3.32
CA SER A 56 3.63 -6.40 2.96
C SER A 56 4.40 -5.74 4.10
N ALA A 57 5.63 -6.20 4.31
CA ALA A 57 6.57 -5.58 5.25
C ALA A 57 7.39 -4.45 4.59
N LYS A 58 7.36 -4.30 3.27
CA LYS A 58 8.20 -3.36 2.54
C LYS A 58 7.43 -2.61 1.47
N THR A 59 7.83 -1.36 1.26
CA THR A 59 7.35 -0.54 0.15
C THR A 59 8.43 0.46 -0.24
N LYS A 60 8.16 1.25 -1.27
CA LYS A 60 9.02 2.34 -1.72
C LYS A 60 8.22 3.63 -1.66
N VAL A 61 8.86 4.68 -1.18
CA VAL A 61 8.30 6.02 -1.09
C VAL A 61 9.11 6.94 -1.98
N LYS A 62 8.44 7.69 -2.84
CA LYS A 62 9.03 8.69 -3.72
C LYS A 62 8.51 10.09 -3.36
N ASN A 63 9.13 11.11 -3.94
CA ASN A 63 8.75 12.51 -3.74
C ASN A 63 8.67 12.85 -2.24
N ILE A 64 9.69 12.43 -1.49
CA ILE A 64 9.76 12.68 -0.05
C ILE A 64 10.01 14.17 0.17
N ASN A 65 9.15 14.77 0.97
CA ASN A 65 9.26 16.15 1.43
C ASN A 65 9.39 16.16 2.96
N TRP A 66 10.47 16.76 3.45
CA TRP A 66 10.71 16.99 4.87
C TRP A 66 10.22 18.38 5.25
N ILE A 67 9.55 18.50 6.40
CA ILE A 67 9.15 19.79 6.99
C ILE A 67 10.06 20.20 8.16
N VAL A 68 10.97 19.31 8.52
CA VAL A 68 12.07 19.51 9.48
C VAL A 68 13.40 19.26 8.77
N VAL A 69 14.51 19.36 9.51
CA VAL A 69 15.82 18.94 9.00
C VAL A 69 15.78 17.46 8.64
N GLU A 70 16.24 17.13 7.44
CA GLU A 70 16.31 15.73 6.96
C GLU A 70 17.08 14.86 7.97
N PRO A 71 16.50 13.71 8.41
CA PRO A 71 17.17 12.84 9.36
C PRO A 71 18.36 12.11 8.71
N LYS A 72 19.29 11.64 9.54
CA LYS A 72 20.32 10.69 9.09
C LYS A 72 19.67 9.35 8.74
N PHE A 73 20.13 8.74 7.65
CA PHE A 73 19.64 7.43 7.20
C PHE A 73 20.58 6.29 7.60
N PRO A 74 20.06 5.09 7.87
CA PRO A 74 18.64 4.75 7.93
C PRO A 74 17.95 5.38 9.15
N ALA A 75 16.71 5.84 8.96
CA ALA A 75 15.95 6.52 10.00
C ALA A 75 14.87 5.58 10.57
N GLU A 76 14.87 5.36 11.88
CA GLU A 76 13.75 4.72 12.57
C GLU A 76 12.66 5.75 12.87
N LEU A 77 11.43 5.49 12.42
CA LEU A 77 10.33 6.44 12.51
C LEU A 77 8.97 5.74 12.61
N LEU A 78 7.94 6.53 12.92
CA LEU A 78 6.55 6.12 12.86
C LEU A 78 5.95 6.53 11.51
N VAL A 79 5.19 5.65 10.88
CA VAL A 79 4.58 5.90 9.57
C VAL A 79 3.08 5.74 9.64
N ARG A 80 2.36 6.66 8.98
CA ARG A 80 0.95 6.51 8.62
C ARG A 80 0.83 6.40 7.11
N THR A 81 0.32 5.28 6.62
CA THR A 81 0.16 4.99 5.17
C THR A 81 -1.23 5.34 4.63
N ARG A 82 -2.19 5.59 5.53
CA ARG A 82 -3.60 5.88 5.21
C ARG A 82 -4.16 6.88 6.21
N TYR A 83 -5.07 7.74 5.76
CA TYR A 83 -5.77 8.67 6.65
C TYR A 83 -6.44 7.91 7.81
N ARG A 84 -6.19 8.36 9.04
CA ARG A 84 -6.66 7.75 10.31
C ARG A 84 -6.13 6.34 10.62
N ALA A 85 -5.20 5.79 9.83
CA ALA A 85 -4.52 4.56 10.23
C ALA A 85 -3.61 4.79 11.45
N PRO A 86 -3.45 3.77 12.31
CA PRO A 86 -2.51 3.82 13.42
C PRO A 86 -1.07 4.02 12.91
N LEU A 87 -0.23 4.64 13.75
CA LEU A 87 1.19 4.79 13.45
C LEU A 87 1.90 3.44 13.58
N LYS A 88 2.77 3.15 12.61
CA LYS A 88 3.53 1.90 12.55
C LYS A 88 5.02 2.18 12.56
N LYS A 89 5.76 1.41 13.35
CA LYS A 89 7.23 1.52 13.38
C LYS A 89 7.81 1.03 12.06
N ALA A 90 8.69 1.81 11.46
CA ALA A 90 9.37 1.48 10.23
C ALA A 90 10.79 2.05 10.18
N VAL A 91 11.58 1.54 9.25
CA VAL A 91 12.92 2.03 8.90
C VAL A 91 12.87 2.57 7.48
N LEU A 92 13.19 3.84 7.31
CA LEU A 92 13.31 4.51 6.02
C LEU A 92 14.78 4.61 5.61
N TYR A 93 15.07 4.24 4.36
CA TYR A 93 16.40 4.37 3.75
C TYR A 93 16.42 5.54 2.77
N LYS A 94 17.62 6.07 2.51
CA LYS A 94 17.84 7.25 1.63
C LYS A 94 17.28 7.09 0.22
N ASN A 95 17.20 5.85 -0.29
CA ASN A 95 16.62 5.56 -1.60
C ASN A 95 15.08 5.42 -1.60
N GLY A 96 14.42 5.79 -0.50
CA GLY A 96 12.98 5.70 -0.35
C GLY A 96 12.46 4.31 0.03
N LYS A 97 13.34 3.30 0.18
CA LYS A 97 12.92 1.99 0.69
C LYS A 97 12.41 2.14 2.12
N LEU A 98 11.19 1.69 2.37
CA LEU A 98 10.55 1.73 3.67
C LEU A 98 10.22 0.30 4.13
N ILE A 99 10.68 -0.07 5.32
CA ILE A 99 10.49 -1.40 5.90
C ILE A 99 9.75 -1.27 7.24
N PHE A 100 8.55 -1.83 7.33
CA PHE A 100 7.78 -1.87 8.57
C PHE A 100 8.30 -2.96 9.50
N LYS A 101 8.37 -2.69 10.82
CA LYS A 101 8.78 -3.72 11.82
C LYS A 101 7.74 -4.83 11.95
N GLN A 102 6.47 -4.55 11.63
CA GLN A 102 5.41 -5.54 11.50
C GLN A 102 4.77 -5.39 10.11
N PRO A 103 4.46 -6.48 9.39
CA PRO A 103 3.82 -6.39 8.08
C PRO A 103 2.51 -5.60 8.15
N GLU A 104 2.30 -4.72 7.18
CA GLU A 104 1.12 -3.86 7.11
C GLU A 104 0.23 -4.28 5.94
N ARG A 105 -1.09 -4.21 6.15
CA ARG A 105 -2.09 -4.61 5.16
C ARG A 105 -2.37 -3.48 4.18
N ALA A 106 -2.49 -3.83 2.90
CA ALA A 106 -2.97 -3.00 1.80
C ALA A 106 -2.19 -1.69 1.63
N ILE A 107 -0.86 -1.75 1.66
CA ILE A 107 -0.01 -0.62 1.26
C ILE A 107 -0.31 -0.28 -0.21
N THR A 108 -0.92 0.88 -0.47
CA THR A 108 -1.50 1.21 -1.78
C THR A 108 -0.69 2.28 -2.48
N SER A 109 -0.23 1.97 -3.70
CA SER A 109 0.45 2.92 -4.58
C SER A 109 -0.40 4.17 -4.79
N GLY A 110 0.25 5.33 -4.77
CA GLY A 110 -0.38 6.66 -4.89
C GLY A 110 -0.88 7.25 -3.56
N GLN A 111 -0.99 6.46 -2.48
CA GLN A 111 -1.29 7.01 -1.15
C GLN A 111 -0.05 7.66 -0.53
N SER A 112 -0.26 8.56 0.44
CA SER A 112 0.83 9.18 1.17
C SER A 112 1.38 8.27 2.27
N ALA A 113 2.71 8.18 2.37
CA ALA A 113 3.39 7.72 3.57
C ALA A 113 3.83 8.95 4.37
N VAL A 114 3.25 9.16 5.54
CA VAL A 114 3.55 10.30 6.41
C VAL A 114 4.41 9.84 7.57
N PHE A 115 5.50 10.56 7.83
CA PHE A 115 6.55 10.21 8.79
C PHE A 115 6.44 11.03 10.08
N TYR A 116 6.64 10.37 11.22
CA TYR A 116 6.51 10.95 12.55
C TYR A 116 7.64 10.49 13.47
N HIS A 117 7.99 11.33 14.44
CA HIS A 117 8.76 10.98 15.63
C HIS A 117 7.93 11.32 16.87
N GLY A 118 7.43 10.31 17.58
CA GLY A 118 6.46 10.52 18.65
C GLY A 118 5.19 11.22 18.13
N LYS A 119 4.95 12.46 18.57
CA LYS A 119 3.81 13.30 18.13
C LYS A 119 4.18 14.30 17.02
N GLU A 120 5.47 14.45 16.74
CA GLU A 120 5.96 15.41 15.74
C GLU A 120 5.87 14.81 14.34
N MET A 121 5.36 15.59 13.39
CA MET A 121 5.32 15.24 11.97
C MET A 121 6.66 15.66 11.34
N LEU A 122 7.36 14.73 10.72
CA LEU A 122 8.67 14.98 10.09
C LEU A 122 8.53 15.35 8.61
N GLY A 123 7.51 14.81 7.95
CA GLY A 123 7.32 14.95 6.51
C GLY A 123 6.51 13.80 5.91
N GLY A 124 6.67 13.56 4.62
CA GLY A 124 6.03 12.43 3.95
C GLY A 124 6.36 12.34 2.47
N GLY A 125 5.87 11.31 1.81
CA GLY A 125 6.00 11.12 0.36
C GLY A 125 4.89 10.24 -0.20
N ILE A 126 5.02 9.82 -1.45
CA ILE A 126 4.03 9.03 -2.18
C ILE A 126 4.51 7.57 -2.24
N ILE A 127 3.65 6.64 -1.86
CA ILE A 127 3.86 5.20 -1.96
C ILE A 127 3.89 4.79 -3.44
N GLU A 128 4.88 4.01 -3.83
CA GLU A 128 5.04 3.44 -5.18
C GLU A 128 4.71 1.96 -5.22
#